data_AF-A0A662WJJ8-F1
#
_entry.id   AF-A0A662WJJ8-F1
#
_cell.length_a   1.000
_cell.length_b   1.000
_cell.length_c   1.000
_cell.angle_alpha   90.00
_cell.angle_beta   90.00
_cell.angle_gamma   90.00
#
_symmetry.space_group_name_H-M   'P 1'
#
loop_
_entity.id
_entity.type
_entity.pdbx_description
1 polymer ?
#
loop_
_entity_poly.entity_id
_entity_poly.type
_entity_poly.pdbx_seq_one_letter_code
_entity_poly.pdbx_strand_id
1 'polypeptide(L)'
;MALLLATPFVDAHGQMTKPTPRPITAQYRADCGALSGAGDQELQYAPVELLSQRTQSDQPAAATFNVMNGCRGLVYEAENPVTTLTAGTPFDVEWYIQAPHPGTMVLSVVKPSSNSSGTITYESVAKLLTIDPFASNGGGNDSTTATIPTSVTGCGSAGDCALQFYWHSDLASQTYPTCADIIVSGSGSSGQDTTPTATTATPTATTATPTTTTATPTATTATPTATTASPKATTATPTASTSVPSSDSSVAGEAASGEEDCGSLDIAGSEDDEDCGSLDIAGSDDDEDCGSLDVAGSDEDEDCGSLDVAGSEEEASVSESSLSFGNLDSSYTSGKVQTAKQSA
;
A
#
# COMPACT_ATOMS: atom_id res chain seq x y z
N MET A 1 5.64 -37.38 -17.06
CA MET A 1 4.78 -36.82 -16.01
C MET A 1 5.68 -35.93 -15.16
N ALA A 2 5.81 -34.66 -15.53
CA ALA A 2 6.61 -33.70 -14.77
C ALA A 2 5.78 -33.29 -13.55
N LEU A 3 6.24 -33.69 -12.37
CA LEU A 3 5.65 -33.29 -11.10
C LEU A 3 6.00 -31.81 -10.88
N LEU A 4 5.07 -30.92 -11.22
CA LEU A 4 5.17 -29.50 -10.90
C LEU A 4 5.06 -29.37 -9.38
N LEU A 5 6.19 -29.22 -8.69
CA LEU A 5 6.20 -28.84 -7.28
C LEU A 5 5.69 -27.39 -7.19
N ALA A 6 4.40 -27.22 -6.92
CA ALA A 6 3.87 -25.95 -6.44
C ALA A 6 4.40 -25.76 -5.03
N THR A 7 5.51 -25.03 -4.88
CA THR A 7 5.92 -24.52 -3.58
C THR A 7 4.85 -23.54 -3.12
N PRO A 8 4.24 -23.71 -1.94
CA PRO A 8 3.36 -22.70 -1.39
C PRO A 8 4.25 -21.50 -1.04
N PHE A 9 4.25 -20.49 -1.91
CA PHE A 9 4.68 -19.16 -1.50
C PHE A 9 3.66 -18.72 -0.47
N VAL A 10 4.02 -18.81 0.81
CA VAL A 10 3.24 -18.16 1.85
C VAL A 10 3.53 -16.68 1.64
N ASP A 11 2.57 -15.95 1.06
CA ASP A 11 2.65 -14.49 0.98
C ASP A 11 2.59 -13.95 2.41
N ALA A 12 3.75 -13.72 3.01
CA ALA A 12 3.80 -12.95 4.22
C ALA A 12 3.51 -11.50 3.90
N HIS A 13 2.81 -10.88 4.83
CA HIS A 13 2.49 -9.48 4.77
C HIS A 13 2.80 -8.80 6.10
N GLY A 14 3.19 -7.52 6.05
CA GLY A 14 3.36 -6.71 7.25
C GLY A 14 3.60 -5.24 6.94
N GLN A 15 3.18 -4.38 7.86
CA GLN A 15 3.30 -2.93 7.71
C GLN A 15 3.34 -2.21 9.05
N MET A 16 3.94 -1.03 9.05
CA MET A 16 3.74 -0.04 10.09
C MET A 16 2.30 0.50 10.04
N THR A 17 1.67 0.61 11.19
CA THR A 17 0.31 1.13 11.36
C THR A 17 0.29 2.47 12.09
N LYS A 18 1.35 2.80 12.83
CA LYS A 18 1.56 4.10 13.49
C LYS A 18 3.04 4.51 13.42
N PRO A 19 3.35 5.77 13.05
CA PRO A 19 2.44 6.79 12.51
C PRO A 19 1.68 6.35 11.26
N THR A 20 0.53 6.98 10.98
CA THR A 20 -0.39 6.53 9.93
C THR A 20 0.32 6.46 8.58
N PRO A 21 0.36 5.28 7.93
CA PRO A 21 1.06 5.12 6.66
C PRO A 21 0.34 5.84 5.52
N ARG A 22 1.08 6.10 4.43
CA ARG A 22 0.50 6.60 3.18
C ARG A 22 -0.55 5.62 2.65
N PRO A 23 -1.74 6.10 2.28
CA PRO A 23 -2.78 5.25 1.69
C PRO A 23 -2.45 4.92 0.23
N ILE A 24 -3.10 3.89 -0.31
CA ILE A 24 -3.18 3.71 -1.77
C ILE A 24 -4.13 4.77 -2.31
N THR A 25 -3.62 5.70 -3.11
CA THR A 25 -4.39 6.82 -3.67
C THR A 25 -4.91 6.52 -5.07
N ALA A 26 -5.78 7.40 -5.57
CA ALA A 26 -6.21 7.36 -6.96
C ALA A 26 -5.02 7.61 -7.92
N GLN A 27 -4.09 8.50 -7.56
CA GLN A 27 -2.90 8.77 -8.35
C GLN A 27 -1.98 7.55 -8.42
N TYR A 28 -1.75 6.87 -7.28
CA TYR A 28 -1.02 5.60 -7.26
C TYR A 28 -1.64 4.59 -8.23
N ARG A 29 -2.97 4.42 -8.20
CA ARG A 29 -3.68 3.48 -9.08
C ARG A 29 -3.59 3.86 -10.57
N ALA A 30 -3.55 5.15 -10.88
CA ALA A 30 -3.36 5.63 -12.24
C ALA A 30 -1.94 5.35 -12.76
N ASP A 31 -0.95 5.39 -11.88
CA ASP A 31 0.47 5.30 -12.26
C ASP A 31 1.04 3.88 -12.19
N CYS A 32 0.45 2.98 -11.41
CA CYS A 32 1.05 1.69 -11.08
C CYS A 32 0.90 0.59 -12.14
N GLY A 33 0.25 0.87 -13.27
CA GLY A 33 0.11 -0.06 -14.40
C GLY A 33 -0.63 -1.34 -14.03
N ALA A 34 0.01 -2.49 -14.26
CA ALA A 34 -0.52 -3.84 -13.96
C ALA A 34 -0.94 -4.09 -12.49
N LEU A 35 -0.57 -3.19 -11.58
CA LEU A 35 -0.99 -3.20 -10.18
C LEU A 35 -2.35 -2.51 -9.94
N SER A 36 -2.90 -1.80 -10.92
CA SER A 36 -4.09 -0.94 -10.78
C SER A 36 -5.34 -1.69 -10.27
N GLY A 37 -5.48 -2.97 -10.65
CA GLY A 37 -6.57 -3.85 -10.22
C GLY A 37 -6.33 -4.58 -8.89
N ALA A 38 -5.17 -4.42 -8.24
CA ALA A 38 -4.87 -5.05 -6.96
C ALA A 38 -5.71 -4.48 -5.81
N GLY A 39 -5.91 -5.29 -4.76
CA GLY A 39 -6.54 -4.83 -3.53
C GLY A 39 -5.63 -3.92 -2.73
N ASP A 40 -6.19 -2.96 -1.98
CA ASP A 40 -5.40 -2.03 -1.16
C ASP A 40 -4.55 -2.76 -0.12
N GLN A 41 -5.08 -3.85 0.46
CA GLN A 41 -4.28 -4.72 1.31
C GLN A 41 -3.06 -5.20 0.53
N GLU A 42 -3.20 -5.92 -0.58
CA GLU A 42 -2.04 -6.43 -1.33
C GLU A 42 -0.99 -5.32 -1.58
N LEU A 43 -1.42 -4.15 -2.02
CA LEU A 43 -0.55 -3.01 -2.29
C LEU A 43 0.07 -2.36 -1.05
N GLN A 44 -0.48 -2.51 0.16
CA GLN A 44 0.01 -1.85 1.37
C GLN A 44 0.99 -2.66 2.19
N TYR A 45 1.03 -3.98 2.05
CA TYR A 45 1.78 -4.81 3.01
C TYR A 45 2.25 -6.15 2.42
N ALA A 46 2.04 -6.43 1.14
CA ALA A 46 2.73 -7.52 0.44
C ALA A 46 4.23 -7.19 0.20
N PRO A 47 5.07 -8.19 -0.09
CA PRO A 47 6.48 -7.94 -0.37
C PRO A 47 6.65 -7.28 -1.74
N VAL A 48 7.49 -6.25 -1.80
CA VAL A 48 7.66 -5.44 -3.01
C VAL A 48 8.26 -6.22 -4.17
N GLU A 49 9.01 -7.28 -3.89
CA GLU A 49 9.56 -8.18 -4.89
C GLU A 49 8.45 -8.86 -5.70
N LEU A 50 7.35 -9.28 -5.07
CA LEU A 50 6.23 -9.89 -5.79
C LEU A 50 5.42 -8.85 -6.57
N LEU A 51 5.19 -7.68 -5.97
CA LEU A 51 4.53 -6.58 -6.67
C LEU A 51 5.31 -6.15 -7.92
N SER A 52 6.64 -6.10 -7.84
CA SER A 52 7.51 -5.70 -8.94
C SER A 52 7.50 -6.66 -10.13
N GLN A 53 7.09 -7.91 -9.92
CA GLN A 53 7.01 -8.93 -10.98
C GLN A 53 5.70 -8.83 -11.79
N ARG A 54 4.71 -8.07 -11.32
CA ARG A 54 3.44 -7.91 -12.02
C ARG A 54 3.59 -6.95 -13.19
N THR A 55 3.57 -7.50 -14.40
CA THR A 55 3.65 -6.73 -15.65
C THR A 55 2.53 -7.13 -16.60
N GLN A 56 1.98 -6.16 -17.32
CA GLN A 56 1.01 -6.37 -18.39
C GLN A 56 1.31 -5.37 -19.51
N SER A 57 1.49 -5.88 -20.74
CA SER A 57 1.94 -5.07 -21.88
C SER A 57 0.97 -3.96 -22.27
N ASP A 58 -0.32 -4.18 -22.02
CA ASP A 58 -1.42 -3.24 -22.25
C ASP A 58 -1.68 -2.30 -21.06
N GLN A 59 -1.02 -2.52 -19.91
CA GLN A 59 -1.09 -1.66 -18.73
C GLN A 59 0.32 -1.30 -18.22
N PRO A 60 1.09 -0.53 -19.01
CA PRO A 60 2.39 -0.05 -18.55
C PRO A 60 2.23 0.89 -17.36
N ALA A 61 3.17 0.81 -16.41
CA ALA A 61 3.27 1.81 -15.35
C ALA A 61 3.72 3.17 -15.93
N ALA A 62 3.36 4.26 -15.25
CA ALA A 62 3.82 5.59 -15.61
C ALA A 62 5.35 5.68 -15.53
N ALA A 63 5.96 6.54 -16.36
CA ALA A 63 7.42 6.68 -16.45
C ALA A 63 8.09 7.07 -15.11
N THR A 64 7.36 7.73 -14.21
CA THR A 64 7.82 8.15 -12.89
C THR A 64 7.52 7.13 -11.79
N PHE A 65 6.70 6.10 -12.07
CA PHE A 65 6.32 5.09 -11.09
C PHE A 65 7.47 4.10 -10.86
N ASN A 66 7.78 3.84 -9.60
CA ASN A 66 8.77 2.86 -9.21
C ASN A 66 8.38 2.20 -7.87
N VAL A 67 7.89 0.96 -7.92
CA VAL A 67 7.53 0.20 -6.71
C VAL A 67 8.72 0.01 -5.76
N MET A 68 9.95 0.05 -6.28
CA MET A 68 11.20 -0.06 -5.50
C MET A 68 11.73 1.29 -5.01
N ASN A 69 10.94 2.36 -5.01
CA ASN A 69 11.36 3.69 -4.58
C ASN A 69 11.71 3.83 -3.07
N GLY A 70 11.63 2.74 -2.30
CA GLY A 70 11.80 2.74 -0.84
C GLY A 70 10.48 2.96 -0.07
N CYS A 71 9.40 3.32 -0.74
CA CYS A 71 8.06 3.50 -0.16
C CYS A 71 6.98 2.75 -0.96
N ARG A 72 7.33 1.61 -1.59
CA ARG A 72 6.40 0.76 -2.36
C ARG A 72 5.72 1.49 -3.54
N GLY A 73 6.39 2.45 -4.15
CA GLY A 73 5.83 3.29 -5.22
C GLY A 73 4.95 4.43 -4.73
N LEU A 74 4.68 4.52 -3.43
CA LEU A 74 3.92 5.62 -2.85
C LEU A 74 4.81 6.87 -2.77
N VAL A 75 4.26 8.00 -3.19
CA VAL A 75 4.86 9.33 -3.07
C VAL A 75 4.00 10.20 -2.17
N TYR A 76 4.54 11.33 -1.71
CA TYR A 76 3.75 12.27 -0.94
C TYR A 76 2.69 12.94 -1.83
N GLU A 77 1.46 13.00 -1.34
CA GLU A 77 0.35 13.75 -1.93
C GLU A 77 -0.24 14.67 -0.84
N ALA A 78 -0.83 15.80 -1.24
CA ALA A 78 -1.27 16.84 -0.30
C ALA A 78 -2.32 16.33 0.71
N GLU A 79 -3.13 15.35 0.29
CA GLU A 79 -4.17 14.70 1.06
C GLU A 79 -3.66 13.57 1.96
N ASN A 80 -2.38 13.21 1.88
CA ASN A 80 -1.81 12.16 2.73
C ASN A 80 -1.89 12.56 4.22
N PRO A 81 -2.07 11.58 5.13
CA PRO A 81 -1.95 11.83 6.55
C PRO A 81 -0.52 12.24 6.91
N VAL A 82 -0.38 13.31 7.69
CA VAL A 82 0.92 13.81 8.15
C VAL A 82 0.96 13.85 9.67
N THR A 83 1.99 13.25 10.27
CA THR A 83 2.17 13.25 11.72
C THR A 83 3.22 14.28 12.14
N THR A 84 2.86 15.20 13.03
CA THR A 84 3.84 16.12 13.62
C THR A 84 4.54 15.44 14.79
N LEU A 85 5.87 15.36 14.72
CA LEU A 85 6.75 14.81 15.74
C LEU A 85 7.69 15.90 16.26
N THR A 86 8.21 15.70 17.48
CA THR A 86 9.15 16.64 18.10
C THR A 86 10.52 15.98 18.21
N ALA A 87 11.55 16.61 17.66
CA ALA A 87 12.91 16.10 17.77
C ALA A 87 13.34 15.99 19.24
N GLY A 88 14.10 14.92 19.55
CA GLY A 88 14.52 14.59 20.91
C GLY A 88 13.42 14.05 21.82
N THR A 89 12.17 13.95 21.34
CA THR A 89 11.05 13.41 22.11
C THR A 89 10.70 12.00 21.62
N PRO A 90 10.50 11.02 22.52
CA PRO A 90 10.02 9.70 22.13
C PRO A 90 8.62 9.74 21.50
N PHE A 91 8.39 8.90 20.50
CA PHE A 91 7.08 8.67 19.89
C PHE A 91 6.86 7.17 19.67
N ASP A 92 5.60 6.76 19.65
CA ASP A 92 5.21 5.37 19.43
C ASP A 92 5.32 4.99 17.96
N VAL A 93 5.75 3.76 17.74
CA VAL A 93 5.72 3.09 16.44
C VAL A 93 4.99 1.77 16.64
N GLU A 94 3.92 1.56 15.87
CA GLU A 94 3.09 0.35 15.92
C GLU A 94 3.09 -0.30 14.54
N TRP A 95 2.98 -1.63 14.50
CA TRP A 95 2.93 -2.38 13.26
C TRP A 95 2.06 -3.63 13.40
N TYR A 96 1.68 -4.18 12.25
CA TYR A 96 0.98 -5.45 12.12
C TYR A 96 1.77 -6.39 11.20
N ILE A 97 1.97 -7.63 11.64
CA ILE A 97 2.57 -8.72 10.87
C ILE A 97 1.52 -9.80 10.66
N GLN A 98 1.17 -10.10 9.42
CA GLN A 98 0.23 -11.18 9.11
C GLN A 98 0.93 -12.54 9.18
N ALA A 99 2.09 -12.66 8.53
CA ALA A 99 2.89 -13.88 8.57
C ALA A 99 4.35 -13.54 8.89
N PRO A 100 4.94 -14.16 9.93
CA PRO A 100 6.29 -13.87 10.35
C PRO A 100 7.34 -14.42 9.37
N HIS A 101 8.27 -13.57 8.98
CA HIS A 101 9.52 -13.92 8.32
C HIS A 101 10.69 -13.33 9.12
N PRO A 102 11.48 -14.17 9.83
CA PRO A 102 12.61 -13.70 10.59
C PRO A 102 13.54 -12.88 9.69
N GLY A 103 13.90 -11.69 10.16
CA GLY A 103 14.70 -10.74 9.39
C GLY A 103 15.12 -9.56 10.25
N THR A 104 15.33 -8.42 9.62
CA THR A 104 15.71 -7.18 10.28
C THR A 104 14.71 -6.08 9.94
N MET A 105 14.30 -5.32 10.94
CA MET A 105 13.53 -4.08 10.73
C MET A 105 14.39 -2.87 11.04
N VAL A 106 14.43 -1.93 10.11
CA VAL A 106 15.10 -0.63 10.27
C VAL A 106 14.05 0.47 10.17
N LEU A 107 13.97 1.31 11.20
CA LEU A 107 13.20 2.54 11.17
C LEU A 107 14.12 3.71 10.85
N SER A 108 13.80 4.49 9.83
CA SER A 108 14.58 5.66 9.41
C SER A 108 13.70 6.88 9.15
N VAL A 109 14.27 8.07 9.27
CA VAL A 109 13.77 9.26 8.57
C VAL A 109 14.36 9.25 7.16
N VAL A 110 13.49 9.38 6.17
CA VAL A 110 13.87 9.44 4.75
C VAL A 110 13.42 10.75 4.13
N LYS A 111 14.13 11.18 3.09
CA LYS A 111 13.78 12.33 2.25
C LYS A 111 13.52 11.91 0.80
N PRO A 112 12.56 12.53 0.10
CA PRO A 112 12.41 12.29 -1.33
C PRO A 112 13.59 12.90 -2.09
N SER A 113 14.03 12.18 -3.11
CA SER A 113 15.07 12.55 -4.07
C SER A 113 14.54 12.20 -5.46
N SER A 114 14.63 13.13 -6.41
CA SER A 114 14.09 12.92 -7.77
C SER A 114 15.22 12.87 -8.78
N ASN A 115 15.22 11.85 -9.63
CA ASN A 115 16.17 11.76 -10.73
C ASN A 115 15.75 12.66 -11.92
N SER A 116 16.57 12.70 -12.97
CA SER A 116 16.29 13.50 -14.17
C SER A 116 14.99 13.13 -14.91
N SER A 117 14.47 11.93 -14.69
CA SER A 117 13.23 11.43 -15.28
C SER A 117 12.01 11.73 -14.41
N GLY A 118 12.19 12.37 -13.26
CA GLY A 118 11.12 12.67 -12.31
C GLY A 118 10.76 11.50 -11.37
N THR A 119 11.42 10.35 -11.47
CA THR A 119 11.21 9.23 -10.54
C THR A 119 11.69 9.63 -9.16
N ILE A 120 10.80 9.53 -8.17
CA ILE A 120 11.13 9.80 -6.76
C ILE A 120 11.64 8.52 -6.12
N THR A 121 12.74 8.62 -5.36
CA THR A 121 13.25 7.63 -4.42
C THR A 121 13.39 8.22 -3.03
N TYR A 122 13.38 7.38 -2.00
CA TYR A 122 13.50 7.84 -0.61
C TYR A 122 14.84 7.44 -0.02
N GLU A 123 15.63 8.45 0.37
CA GLU A 123 16.98 8.29 0.91
C GLU A 123 16.98 8.43 2.43
N SER A 124 17.59 7.49 3.14
CA SER A 124 17.72 7.55 4.60
C SER A 124 18.69 8.65 5.01
N VAL A 125 18.19 9.60 5.81
CA VAL A 125 18.98 10.71 6.38
C VAL A 125 19.26 10.51 7.87
N ALA A 126 18.50 9.65 8.54
CA ALA A 126 18.76 9.24 9.91
C ALA A 126 18.15 7.86 10.19
N LYS A 127 18.96 6.94 10.68
CA LYS A 127 18.48 5.68 11.24
C LYS A 127 18.08 5.88 12.71
N LEU A 128 16.85 5.55 13.04
CA LEU A 128 16.28 5.76 14.37
C LEU A 128 16.39 4.52 15.25
N LEU A 129 16.10 3.36 14.66
CA LEU A 129 16.04 2.08 15.37
C LEU A 129 16.40 0.93 14.41
N THR A 130 16.95 -0.14 14.97
CA THR A 130 17.07 -1.44 14.31
C THR A 130 16.56 -2.50 15.28
N ILE A 131 15.67 -3.37 14.81
CA ILE A 131 15.24 -4.56 15.54
C ILE A 131 15.75 -5.77 14.76
N ASP A 132 16.56 -6.58 15.42
CA ASP A 132 17.17 -7.79 14.87
C ASP A 132 17.37 -8.82 16.00
N PRO A 133 16.74 -10.02 15.93
CA PRO A 133 15.85 -10.44 14.85
C PRO A 133 14.45 -9.80 15.00
N PHE A 134 13.84 -9.46 13.87
CA PHE A 134 12.47 -8.95 13.75
C PHE A 134 11.54 -10.05 13.20
N ALA A 135 10.24 -9.96 13.53
CA ALA A 135 9.20 -10.90 13.07
C ALA A 135 9.58 -12.39 13.27
N SER A 136 10.22 -12.71 14.39
CA SER A 136 10.69 -14.08 14.68
C SER A 136 9.64 -14.99 15.30
N ASN A 137 8.63 -14.42 15.95
CA ASN A 137 7.62 -15.16 16.71
C ASN A 137 6.22 -14.68 16.30
N GLY A 138 5.41 -15.56 15.71
CA GLY A 138 3.98 -15.32 15.43
C GLY A 138 3.63 -14.10 14.55
N GLY A 139 2.41 -14.04 14.04
CA GLY A 139 1.83 -12.81 13.49
C GLY A 139 1.11 -12.02 14.59
N GLY A 140 0.76 -10.77 14.31
CA GLY A 140 -0.03 -9.91 15.20
C GLY A 140 0.41 -8.45 15.19
N ASN A 141 -0.16 -7.70 16.13
CA ASN A 141 0.21 -6.32 16.41
C ASN A 141 1.34 -6.28 17.44
N ASP A 142 2.30 -5.38 17.26
CA ASP A 142 3.34 -5.09 18.24
C ASP A 142 3.80 -3.63 18.10
N SER A 143 4.61 -3.15 19.05
CA SER A 143 5.01 -1.75 19.10
C SER A 143 6.37 -1.51 19.75
N THR A 144 6.90 -0.32 19.52
CA THR A 144 8.09 0.18 20.19
C THR A 144 8.04 1.70 20.29
N THR A 145 9.10 2.30 20.83
CA THR A 145 9.28 3.76 20.81
C THR A 145 10.55 4.11 20.04
N ALA A 146 10.53 5.25 19.36
CA ALA A 146 11.68 5.80 18.66
C ALA A 146 11.83 7.29 18.99
N THR A 147 12.97 7.88 18.67
CA THR A 147 13.22 9.31 18.87
C THR A 147 13.95 9.85 17.65
N ILE A 148 13.45 10.95 17.09
CA ILE A 148 14.12 11.65 16.00
C ILE A 148 15.28 12.48 16.59
N PRO A 149 16.53 12.30 16.16
CA PRO A 149 17.65 13.12 16.62
C PRO A 149 17.45 14.60 16.27
N THR A 150 17.90 15.50 17.14
CA THR A 150 17.83 16.96 16.91
C THR A 150 18.71 17.44 15.75
N SER A 151 19.60 16.58 15.23
CA SER A 151 20.42 16.81 14.05
C SER A 151 19.67 16.65 12.73
N VAL A 152 18.48 16.03 12.72
CA VAL A 152 17.65 15.91 11.51
C VAL A 152 17.10 17.29 11.17
N THR A 153 17.40 17.84 10.01
CA THR A 153 16.94 19.18 9.58
C THR A 153 16.20 19.11 8.26
N GLY A 154 15.46 20.17 7.90
CA GLY A 154 14.71 20.24 6.64
C GLY A 154 13.61 19.18 6.52
N CYS A 155 12.87 18.98 7.60
CA CYS A 155 11.65 18.16 7.69
C CYS A 155 10.50 19.03 8.26
N GLY A 156 10.46 20.31 7.93
CA GLY A 156 9.59 21.30 8.58
C GLY A 156 8.19 21.38 7.99
N SER A 157 8.01 20.84 6.79
CA SER A 157 6.77 20.87 6.02
C SER A 157 6.35 19.46 5.61
N ALA A 158 5.06 19.29 5.35
CA ALA A 158 4.55 18.04 4.80
C ALA A 158 5.22 17.75 3.43
N GLY A 159 5.57 16.49 3.21
CA GLY A 159 6.32 16.05 2.02
C GLY A 159 7.83 16.21 2.10
N ASP A 160 8.37 17.00 3.04
CA ASP A 160 9.83 17.14 3.21
C ASP A 160 10.47 15.80 3.63
N CYS A 161 9.80 15.07 4.53
CA CYS A 161 10.30 13.84 5.13
C CYS A 161 9.19 12.83 5.38
N ALA A 162 9.57 11.56 5.39
CA ALA A 162 8.74 10.45 5.85
C ALA A 162 9.51 9.60 6.86
N LEU A 163 8.79 8.90 7.74
CA LEU A 163 9.33 7.71 8.39
C LEU A 163 9.26 6.55 7.41
N GLN A 164 10.33 5.77 7.32
CA GLN A 164 10.38 4.52 6.61
C GLN A 164 10.57 3.40 7.64
N PHE A 165 9.57 2.54 7.75
CA PHE A 165 9.66 1.24 8.39
C PHE A 165 10.07 0.25 7.31
N TYR A 166 11.29 -0.28 7.38
CA TYR A 166 11.86 -1.18 6.38
C TYR A 166 12.14 -2.53 7.01
N TRP A 167 11.27 -3.51 6.78
CA TRP A 167 11.51 -4.89 7.20
C TRP A 167 11.99 -5.71 6.00
N HIS A 168 13.14 -6.37 6.15
CA HIS A 168 13.68 -7.29 5.16
C HIS A 168 13.99 -8.65 5.80
N SER A 169 13.68 -9.72 5.10
CA SER A 169 14.07 -11.08 5.47
C SER A 169 14.96 -11.67 4.39
N ASP A 170 16.22 -11.95 4.71
CA ASP A 170 17.13 -12.69 3.81
C ASP A 170 16.61 -14.11 3.55
N LEU A 171 15.97 -14.72 4.56
CA LEU A 171 15.43 -16.09 4.47
C LEU A 171 14.31 -16.19 3.44
N ALA A 172 13.42 -15.19 3.38
CA ALA A 172 12.33 -15.14 2.43
C ALA A 172 12.73 -14.42 1.12
N SER A 173 13.85 -13.68 1.11
CA SER A 173 14.22 -12.75 0.04
C SER A 173 13.11 -11.74 -0.26
N GLN A 174 12.54 -11.16 0.80
CA GLN A 174 11.35 -10.33 0.75
C GLN A 174 11.49 -9.06 1.59
N THR A 175 10.92 -7.96 1.09
CA THR A 175 10.99 -6.64 1.70
C THR A 175 9.61 -5.99 1.85
N TYR A 176 9.40 -5.38 3.01
CA TYR A 176 8.15 -4.76 3.45
C TYR A 176 8.38 -3.30 3.88
N PRO A 177 8.57 -2.37 2.93
CA PRO A 177 8.71 -0.96 3.25
C PRO A 177 7.33 -0.32 3.48
N THR A 178 7.18 0.40 4.57
CA THR A 178 6.01 1.24 4.84
C THR A 178 6.46 2.67 5.13
N CYS A 179 5.83 3.65 4.51
CA CYS A 179 6.16 5.06 4.73
C CYS A 179 4.99 5.83 5.33
N ALA A 180 5.29 6.71 6.29
CA ALA A 180 4.33 7.66 6.88
C ALA A 180 4.92 9.08 6.83
N ASP A 181 4.14 10.04 6.35
CA ASP A 181 4.61 11.42 6.20
C ASP A 181 4.70 12.11 7.57
N ILE A 182 5.79 12.86 7.78
CA ILE A 182 6.06 13.52 9.06
C ILE A 182 6.49 14.97 8.89
N ILE A 183 6.17 15.77 9.92
CA ILE A 183 6.79 17.06 10.17
C ILE A 183 7.59 16.95 11.46
N VAL A 184 8.82 17.44 11.48
CA VAL A 184 9.71 17.44 12.65
C VAL A 184 9.86 18.85 13.19
N SER A 185 9.25 19.10 14.34
CA SER A 185 9.40 20.32 15.12
C SER A 185 10.60 20.23 16.08
N GLY A 186 11.20 21.36 16.45
CA GLY A 186 12.29 21.42 17.45
C GLY A 186 13.66 20.93 16.98
N SER A 187 13.76 20.39 15.76
CA SER A 187 15.03 20.19 15.07
C SER A 187 15.70 21.54 14.80
N GLY A 188 16.99 21.65 15.09
CA GLY A 188 17.74 22.90 15.03
C GLY A 188 17.77 23.52 13.63
N SER A 189 16.74 24.29 13.30
CA SER A 189 16.72 25.17 12.15
C SER A 189 17.54 26.40 12.53
N SER A 190 18.75 26.49 11.97
CA SER A 190 19.38 27.79 11.80
C SER A 190 18.44 28.59 10.90
N GLY A 191 17.85 29.63 11.49
CA GLY A 191 16.69 30.32 10.96
C GLY A 191 16.80 30.64 9.47
N GLN A 192 15.83 30.14 8.71
CA GLN A 192 15.24 30.91 7.65
C GLN A 192 13.73 30.83 7.83
N ASP A 193 13.24 31.73 8.68
CA ASP A 193 11.85 32.14 8.71
C ASP A 193 11.57 32.86 7.38
N THR A 194 11.21 32.11 6.35
CA THR A 194 10.50 32.68 5.21
C THR A 194 9.03 32.78 5.58
N THR A 195 8.71 33.75 6.42
CA THR A 195 7.37 34.32 6.51
C THR A 195 6.94 34.69 5.07
N PRO A 196 5.82 34.18 4.54
CA PRO A 196 5.34 34.62 3.24
C PRO A 196 5.01 36.11 3.33
N THR A 197 5.76 36.92 2.60
CA THR A 197 5.46 38.35 2.44
C THR A 197 4.17 38.47 1.64
N ALA A 198 3.04 38.59 2.36
CA ALA A 198 1.80 39.05 1.78
C ALA A 198 2.01 40.51 1.33
N THR A 199 2.08 40.71 0.02
CA THR A 199 2.10 42.05 -0.58
C THR A 199 0.76 42.71 -0.30
N THR A 200 0.71 43.56 0.73
CA THR A 200 -0.45 44.41 1.01
C THR A 200 -0.43 45.55 0.01
N ALA A 201 -1.17 45.41 -1.08
CA ALA A 201 -1.55 46.56 -1.90
C ALA A 201 -2.52 47.42 -1.08
N THR A 202 -2.15 48.68 -0.82
CA THR A 202 -3.00 49.68 -0.18
C THR A 202 -4.11 50.11 -1.14
N PRO A 203 -5.41 49.90 -0.85
CA PRO A 203 -6.46 50.58 -1.60
C PRO A 203 -6.67 51.98 -1.01
N THR A 204 -6.64 52.98 -1.89
CA THR A 204 -7.01 54.37 -1.60
C THR A 204 -8.49 54.44 -1.19
N ALA A 205 -8.76 54.96 0.00
CA ALA A 205 -10.11 55.16 0.51
C ALA A 205 -10.85 56.25 -0.30
N THR A 206 -11.98 55.88 -0.90
CA THR A 206 -13.01 56.83 -1.33
C THR A 206 -14.16 56.76 -0.34
N THR A 207 -14.37 57.87 0.38
CA THR A 207 -15.47 58.05 1.33
C THR A 207 -16.80 58.14 0.58
N ALA A 208 -17.68 57.17 0.80
CA ALA A 208 -19.11 57.30 0.52
C ALA A 208 -19.90 56.96 1.80
N THR A 209 -20.72 57.92 2.22
CA THR A 209 -21.55 57.87 3.42
C THR A 209 -22.72 56.88 3.24
N PRO A 210 -22.92 55.88 4.13
CA PRO A 210 -24.13 55.07 4.08
C PRO A 210 -25.27 55.76 4.83
N THR A 211 -26.38 55.99 4.13
CA THR A 211 -27.69 56.29 4.71
C THR A 211 -28.24 55.06 5.41
N THR A 212 -28.60 55.22 6.69
CA THR A 212 -29.27 54.21 7.52
C THR A 212 -30.74 54.07 7.12
N THR A 213 -31.14 52.87 6.67
CA THR A 213 -32.55 52.48 6.57
C THR A 213 -32.85 51.47 7.67
N THR A 214 -33.61 51.90 8.68
CA THR A 214 -34.12 51.06 9.77
C THR A 214 -35.24 50.18 9.25
N ALA A 215 -35.07 48.86 9.27
CA ALA A 215 -36.15 47.89 9.13
C ALA A 215 -36.36 47.15 10.45
N THR A 216 -37.57 47.25 10.98
CA THR A 216 -38.03 46.59 12.22
C THR A 216 -38.23 45.10 11.97
N PRO A 217 -37.63 44.18 12.75
CA PRO A 217 -37.91 42.76 12.61
C PRO A 217 -39.27 42.39 13.19
N THR A 218 -40.09 41.69 12.41
CA THR A 218 -41.33 41.05 12.85
C THR A 218 -41.02 39.68 13.45
N ALA A 219 -41.41 39.47 14.71
CA ALA A 219 -41.26 38.19 15.40
C ALA A 219 -42.23 37.15 14.80
N THR A 220 -41.69 35.99 14.38
CA THR A 220 -42.49 34.82 13.99
C THR A 220 -42.38 33.77 15.09
N THR A 221 -43.48 33.56 15.82
CA THR A 221 -43.61 32.51 16.83
C THR A 221 -43.99 31.20 16.14
N ALA A 222 -43.11 30.20 16.17
CA ALA A 222 -43.44 28.83 15.80
C ALA A 222 -43.92 28.05 17.03
N THR A 223 -45.15 27.54 16.97
CA THR A 223 -45.74 26.65 17.97
C THR A 223 -45.23 25.22 17.76
N PRO A 224 -44.69 24.52 18.78
CA PRO A 224 -44.30 23.13 18.64
C PRO A 224 -45.52 22.21 18.60
N THR A 225 -45.59 21.33 17.60
CA THR A 225 -46.57 20.24 17.52
C THR A 225 -46.03 19.02 18.25
N ALA A 226 -46.69 18.61 19.33
CA ALA A 226 -46.39 17.40 20.06
C ALA A 226 -46.87 16.16 19.27
N THR A 227 -45.97 15.20 19.03
CA THR A 227 -46.32 13.89 18.47
C THR A 227 -46.30 12.88 19.61
N THR A 228 -47.49 12.44 20.04
CA THR A 228 -47.66 11.41 21.07
C THR A 228 -47.65 10.03 20.40
N ALA A 229 -46.58 9.25 20.60
CA ALA A 229 -46.58 7.83 20.28
C ALA A 229 -47.08 7.02 21.50
N SER A 230 -48.14 6.23 21.30
CA SER A 230 -48.73 5.34 22.30
C SER A 230 -47.94 4.02 22.36
N PRO A 231 -47.44 3.57 23.53
CA PRO A 231 -46.85 2.24 23.64
C PRO A 231 -47.93 1.15 23.63
N LYS A 232 -47.78 0.17 22.75
CA LYS A 232 -48.58 -1.07 22.72
C LYS A 232 -47.94 -2.08 23.67
N ALA A 233 -48.65 -2.44 24.74
CA ALA A 233 -48.25 -3.50 25.65
C ALA A 233 -48.43 -4.88 25.00
N THR A 234 -47.39 -5.70 25.02
CA THR A 234 -47.46 -7.13 24.67
C THR A 234 -47.29 -7.93 25.94
N THR A 235 -48.38 -8.57 26.37
CA THR A 235 -48.41 -9.52 27.49
C THR A 235 -47.86 -10.86 27.03
N ALA A 236 -46.74 -11.31 27.58
CA ALA A 236 -46.28 -12.69 27.46
C ALA A 236 -46.47 -13.40 28.81
N THR A 237 -47.27 -14.46 28.78
CA THR A 237 -47.57 -15.34 29.92
C THR A 237 -46.42 -16.32 30.14
N PRO A 238 -45.89 -16.49 31.36
CA PRO A 238 -44.87 -17.49 31.64
C PRO A 238 -45.49 -18.87 31.87
N THR A 239 -45.05 -19.87 31.10
CA THR A 239 -45.34 -21.28 31.38
C THR A 239 -44.08 -21.94 31.93
N ALA A 240 -44.15 -22.40 33.17
CA ALA A 240 -43.12 -23.20 33.81
C ALA A 240 -43.19 -24.66 33.33
N SER A 241 -42.03 -25.27 33.07
CA SER A 241 -41.88 -26.74 33.14
C SER A 241 -40.44 -27.12 33.49
N THR A 242 -40.34 -27.53 34.75
CA THR A 242 -39.46 -28.50 35.41
C THR A 242 -38.41 -29.24 34.54
N SER A 243 -37.12 -29.00 34.83
CA SER A 243 -36.01 -29.88 34.43
C SER A 243 -35.70 -30.88 35.55
N VAL A 244 -35.78 -32.17 35.24
CA VAL A 244 -35.27 -33.28 36.06
C VAL A 244 -33.83 -33.58 35.60
N PRO A 245 -32.81 -33.70 36.47
CA PRO A 245 -31.48 -34.10 36.05
C PRO A 245 -31.28 -35.60 36.27
N SER A 246 -30.64 -36.28 35.32
CA SER A 246 -29.82 -37.46 35.65
C SER A 246 -28.88 -37.85 34.51
N SER A 247 -27.60 -37.62 34.76
CA SER A 247 -26.53 -38.62 34.82
C SER A 247 -26.27 -39.56 33.64
N ASP A 248 -25.02 -39.45 33.20
CA ASP A 248 -24.01 -40.50 33.06
C ASP A 248 -23.73 -41.12 31.68
N SER A 249 -22.45 -40.97 31.32
CA SER A 249 -21.55 -42.00 30.82
C SER A 249 -22.00 -42.92 29.67
N SER A 250 -21.29 -42.72 28.55
CA SER A 250 -20.18 -43.60 28.14
C SER A 250 -20.34 -44.42 26.87
N VAL A 251 -19.18 -44.45 26.19
CA VAL A 251 -18.60 -45.42 25.27
C VAL A 251 -19.15 -45.50 23.85
N ALA A 252 -18.19 -45.23 22.95
CA ALA A 252 -18.15 -45.62 21.56
C ALA A 252 -18.53 -47.09 21.34
N GLY A 253 -19.34 -47.33 20.32
CA GLY A 253 -19.45 -48.63 19.69
C GLY A 253 -18.42 -48.75 18.57
N GLU A 254 -17.73 -49.88 18.51
CA GLU A 254 -17.38 -50.53 17.24
C GLU A 254 -17.48 -52.04 17.46
N ALA A 255 -18.36 -52.69 16.69
CA ALA A 255 -17.97 -53.73 15.73
C ALA A 255 -19.18 -54.61 15.35
N ALA A 256 -19.28 -54.84 14.03
CA ALA A 256 -19.85 -56.02 13.36
C ALA A 256 -21.39 -56.20 13.50
N SER A 257 -22.17 -56.63 12.51
CA SER A 257 -21.95 -57.43 11.30
C SER A 257 -23.29 -57.58 10.58
N GLY A 258 -23.27 -57.88 9.28
CA GLY A 258 -24.36 -58.57 8.55
C GLY A 258 -25.31 -57.61 7.85
N GLU A 259 -25.26 -57.49 6.52
CA GLU A 259 -25.78 -58.42 5.48
C GLU A 259 -27.29 -58.24 5.22
N GLU A 260 -27.61 -58.11 3.92
CA GLU A 260 -28.93 -58.14 3.26
C GLU A 260 -29.89 -56.99 3.59
N ASP A 261 -30.82 -56.52 2.76
CA ASP A 261 -31.15 -56.53 1.34
C ASP A 261 -32.39 -55.59 1.24
N CYS A 262 -32.69 -55.15 0.03
CA CYS A 262 -33.74 -54.26 -0.46
C CYS A 262 -35.08 -54.13 0.29
N GLY A 263 -35.71 -52.96 0.11
CA GLY A 263 -37.15 -52.90 -0.12
C GLY A 263 -37.91 -51.75 0.54
N SER A 264 -38.26 -50.76 -0.28
CA SER A 264 -39.48 -49.91 -0.24
C SER A 264 -39.77 -49.07 1.01
N LEU A 265 -40.13 -47.81 0.81
CA LEU A 265 -41.35 -47.18 1.36
C LEU A 265 -41.42 -45.70 0.89
N ASP A 266 -42.11 -45.52 -0.23
CA ASP A 266 -43.15 -44.53 -0.50
C ASP A 266 -43.01 -43.11 0.10
N ILE A 267 -42.64 -42.18 -0.79
CA ILE A 267 -42.97 -40.75 -0.69
C ILE A 267 -44.35 -40.53 -1.31
N ALA A 268 -45.31 -40.21 -0.46
CA ALA A 268 -46.53 -39.44 -0.73
C ALA A 268 -46.97 -38.93 0.67
N GLY A 269 -47.13 -37.64 0.94
CA GLY A 269 -47.67 -36.56 0.13
C GLY A 269 -48.97 -36.13 0.79
N SER A 270 -48.99 -34.95 1.42
CA SER A 270 -50.19 -34.10 1.42
C SER A 270 -49.78 -32.64 1.63
N GLU A 271 -49.64 -31.87 0.54
CA GLU A 271 -50.60 -30.84 0.07
C GLU A 271 -50.81 -29.72 1.11
N ASP A 272 -50.24 -28.55 0.83
CA ASP A 272 -50.93 -27.26 0.89
C ASP A 272 -50.05 -26.24 0.15
N ASP A 273 -50.49 -25.94 -1.06
CA ASP A 273 -50.01 -24.87 -1.94
C ASP A 273 -50.29 -23.49 -1.33
N GLU A 274 -49.44 -22.50 -1.60
CA GLU A 274 -49.79 -21.20 -2.20
C GLU A 274 -48.54 -20.28 -2.33
N ASP A 275 -48.14 -20.14 -3.59
CA ASP A 275 -47.74 -18.90 -4.29
C ASP A 275 -46.38 -18.22 -4.00
N CYS A 276 -45.37 -18.63 -4.77
CA CYS A 276 -44.12 -17.91 -4.98
C CYS A 276 -44.21 -17.09 -6.28
N GLY A 277 -44.55 -15.81 -6.17
CA GLY A 277 -44.62 -14.89 -7.30
C GLY A 277 -43.29 -14.79 -8.07
N SER A 278 -43.38 -15.02 -9.38
CA SER A 278 -42.35 -14.73 -10.37
C SER A 278 -42.09 -13.22 -10.43
N LEU A 279 -40.85 -12.81 -10.17
CA LEU A 279 -40.38 -11.47 -10.47
C LEU A 279 -39.93 -11.43 -11.94
N ASP A 280 -40.79 -10.87 -12.78
CA ASP A 280 -40.48 -10.49 -14.16
C ASP A 280 -39.44 -9.36 -14.16
N ILE A 281 -38.22 -9.66 -14.64
CA ILE A 281 -37.27 -8.62 -15.06
C ILE A 281 -37.66 -8.25 -16.49
N ALA A 282 -38.27 -7.08 -16.64
CA ALA A 282 -38.51 -6.46 -17.92
C ALA A 282 -37.18 -6.21 -18.65
N GLY A 283 -36.96 -6.96 -19.73
CA GLY A 283 -36.04 -6.59 -20.79
C GLY A 283 -36.55 -5.32 -21.47
N SER A 284 -35.68 -4.33 -21.60
CA SER A 284 -35.92 -3.20 -22.49
C SER A 284 -35.52 -3.65 -23.89
N ASP A 285 -36.51 -3.64 -24.77
CA ASP A 285 -36.34 -3.73 -26.21
C ASP A 285 -35.53 -2.53 -26.70
N ASP A 286 -34.40 -2.79 -27.35
CA ASP A 286 -33.78 -1.91 -28.35
C ASP A 286 -33.09 -2.82 -29.37
N ASP A 287 -33.90 -3.40 -30.26
CA ASP A 287 -33.47 -4.02 -31.51
C ASP A 287 -33.32 -2.93 -32.57
N GLU A 288 -32.10 -2.50 -32.89
CA GLU A 288 -31.80 -1.84 -34.16
C GLU A 288 -30.41 -2.31 -34.68
N ASP A 289 -30.48 -3.08 -35.76
CA ASP A 289 -29.52 -3.15 -36.88
C ASP A 289 -28.23 -4.00 -36.75
N CYS A 290 -28.36 -5.31 -36.96
CA CYS A 290 -27.28 -6.18 -37.44
C CYS A 290 -27.23 -6.19 -38.98
N GLY A 291 -26.80 -5.06 -39.54
CA GLY A 291 -26.49 -4.88 -40.96
C GLY A 291 -25.10 -5.39 -41.33
N SER A 292 -25.07 -6.36 -42.24
CA SER A 292 -23.92 -6.92 -42.95
C SER A 292 -22.95 -5.88 -43.52
N LEU A 293 -21.66 -5.98 -43.18
CA LEU A 293 -20.57 -5.37 -43.96
C LEU A 293 -19.52 -6.44 -44.24
N ASP A 294 -19.56 -6.94 -45.48
CA ASP A 294 -18.54 -7.77 -46.09
C ASP A 294 -17.18 -7.04 -46.10
N VAL A 295 -16.16 -7.65 -45.51
CA VAL A 295 -14.76 -7.41 -45.91
C VAL A 295 -14.32 -8.61 -46.73
N ALA A 296 -14.60 -8.51 -48.03
CA ALA A 296 -13.88 -9.27 -49.05
C ALA A 296 -12.43 -8.74 -49.10
N GLY A 297 -11.49 -9.67 -49.20
CA GLY A 297 -10.06 -9.39 -49.11
C GLY A 297 -9.45 -8.71 -50.33
N SER A 298 -8.18 -8.41 -50.16
CA SER A 298 -7.18 -8.44 -51.22
C SER A 298 -5.86 -8.84 -50.56
N ASP A 299 -5.52 -10.12 -50.67
CA ASP A 299 -4.13 -10.53 -50.83
C ASP A 299 -3.61 -9.85 -52.10
N GLU A 300 -2.39 -9.30 -52.07
CA GLU A 300 -1.43 -9.41 -53.16
C GLU A 300 -0.08 -8.84 -52.70
N ASP A 301 0.90 -9.75 -52.70
CA ASP A 301 2.32 -9.54 -52.58
C ASP A 301 2.86 -8.58 -53.66
N GLU A 302 3.73 -7.62 -53.31
CA GLU A 302 4.81 -7.16 -54.20
C GLU A 302 6.03 -6.67 -53.38
N ASP A 303 7.02 -7.56 -53.31
CA ASP A 303 8.41 -7.34 -53.72
C ASP A 303 9.01 -5.92 -53.63
N CYS A 304 9.97 -5.74 -52.72
CA CYS A 304 11.13 -4.89 -52.99
C CYS A 304 12.41 -5.59 -52.52
N GLY A 305 13.03 -6.30 -53.45
CA GLY A 305 14.26 -7.02 -53.29
C GLY A 305 15.52 -6.18 -53.01
N SER A 306 16.49 -6.94 -52.49
CA SER A 306 17.93 -6.89 -52.75
C SER A 306 18.69 -5.59 -52.51
N LEU A 307 19.48 -5.58 -51.42
CA LEU A 307 20.91 -5.27 -51.52
C LEU A 307 21.71 -6.11 -50.52
N ASP A 308 22.47 -7.06 -51.08
CA ASP A 308 23.58 -7.75 -50.43
C ASP A 308 24.68 -6.76 -50.05
N VAL A 309 25.25 -6.91 -48.85
CA VAL A 309 26.69 -6.68 -48.64
C VAL A 309 27.21 -7.78 -47.72
N ALA A 310 28.01 -8.65 -48.32
CA ALA A 310 28.81 -9.66 -47.67
C ALA A 310 29.95 -9.02 -46.88
N GLY A 311 30.35 -9.70 -45.81
CA GLY A 311 31.30 -9.23 -44.81
C GLY A 311 32.77 -9.15 -45.23
N SER A 312 33.55 -8.69 -44.27
CA SER A 312 34.99 -8.94 -44.19
C SER A 312 35.39 -8.84 -42.72
N GLU A 313 35.67 -10.00 -42.15
CA GLU A 313 36.48 -10.18 -40.96
C GLU A 313 37.96 -10.08 -41.34
N GLU A 314 38.75 -9.30 -40.60
CA GLU A 314 40.03 -9.73 -40.00
C GLU A 314 40.74 -8.61 -39.22
N GLU A 315 41.42 -9.08 -38.19
CA GLU A 315 42.26 -8.41 -37.19
C GLU A 315 43.51 -7.73 -37.79
N ALA A 316 44.02 -6.67 -37.13
CA ALA A 316 45.38 -6.62 -36.57
C ALA A 316 45.91 -5.21 -36.27
N SER A 317 46.57 -5.13 -35.11
CA SER A 317 47.83 -4.39 -34.81
C SER A 317 47.79 -2.96 -34.24
N VAL A 318 48.14 -2.91 -32.94
CA VAL A 318 49.09 -2.01 -32.25
C VAL A 318 49.54 -0.70 -32.91
N SER A 319 49.44 0.42 -32.18
CA SER A 319 50.60 1.02 -31.47
C SER A 319 50.25 2.31 -30.74
N GLU A 320 50.84 2.44 -29.55
CA GLU A 320 50.90 3.63 -28.71
C GLU A 320 51.59 4.81 -29.39
N SER A 321 51.23 6.04 -29.01
CA SER A 321 52.14 6.97 -28.31
C SER A 321 51.60 8.40 -28.25
N SER A 322 51.99 9.09 -27.18
CA SER A 322 51.95 10.55 -26.93
C SER A 322 50.57 11.12 -26.54
N LEU A 323 50.35 11.67 -25.34
CA LEU A 323 51.13 12.73 -24.70
C LEU A 323 50.95 12.78 -23.16
N SER A 324 52.07 12.62 -22.45
CA SER A 324 52.59 13.45 -21.35
C SER A 324 51.70 13.84 -20.14
N PHE A 325 52.10 13.29 -18.99
CA PHE A 325 51.81 13.73 -17.62
C PHE A 325 52.49 15.05 -17.25
N GLY A 326 51.79 15.89 -16.49
CA GLY A 326 52.32 17.05 -15.77
C GLY A 326 52.06 16.94 -14.27
N ASN A 327 53.00 16.27 -13.58
CA ASN A 327 53.48 16.45 -12.21
C ASN A 327 52.56 17.14 -11.17
N LEU A 328 52.06 16.38 -10.18
CA LEU A 328 51.84 16.90 -8.82
C LEU A 328 52.24 15.85 -7.78
N ASP A 329 52.79 16.37 -6.69
CA ASP A 329 53.78 15.80 -5.78
C ASP A 329 53.30 14.64 -4.89
N SER A 330 54.25 13.77 -4.55
CA SER A 330 54.12 12.54 -3.78
C SER A 330 54.16 12.76 -2.26
N SER A 331 53.25 12.13 -1.52
CA SER A 331 53.64 11.33 -0.35
C SER A 331 52.50 10.42 0.11
N TYR A 332 52.50 9.15 -0.32
CA TYR A 332 51.70 8.08 0.28
C TYR A 332 52.66 7.00 0.79
N THR A 333 52.87 6.97 2.11
CA THR A 333 53.60 5.91 2.80
C THR A 333 52.67 4.74 3.11
N SER A 334 52.94 3.60 2.48
CA SER A 334 52.28 2.31 2.69
C SER A 334 52.69 1.68 4.04
N GLY A 335 51.72 1.52 4.94
CA GLY A 335 51.87 0.75 6.18
C GLY A 335 51.44 -0.71 5.98
N LYS A 336 52.42 -1.63 6.01
CA LYS A 336 52.17 -3.08 6.03
C LYS A 336 51.57 -3.51 7.37
N VAL A 337 50.49 -4.29 7.30
CA VAL A 337 49.89 -5.02 8.43
C VAL A 337 50.80 -6.20 8.81
N GLN A 338 51.28 -6.22 10.05
CA GLN A 338 51.94 -7.38 10.66
C GLN A 338 50.90 -8.28 11.34
N THR A 339 50.97 -9.57 11.02
CA THR A 339 50.22 -10.65 11.65
C THR A 339 50.75 -10.92 13.06
N ALA A 340 49.89 -10.82 14.07
CA ALA A 340 50.24 -11.15 15.45
C ALA A 340 50.24 -12.66 15.67
N LYS A 341 51.35 -13.14 16.23
CA LYS A 341 51.64 -14.53 16.60
C LYS A 341 51.03 -14.81 17.98
N GLN A 342 50.29 -15.92 18.10
CA GLN A 342 49.86 -16.51 19.37
C GLN A 342 51.07 -16.86 20.25
N SER A 343 50.94 -16.60 21.55
CA SER A 343 51.86 -17.08 22.59
C SER A 343 51.12 -18.01 23.55
N ALA A 344 51.80 -19.13 23.82
CA ALA A 344 51.70 -20.07 24.94
C ALA A 344 50.37 -20.82 25.15
#